data_AF-A0A381YDC6-F1
#
_entry.id   AF-A0A381YDC6-F1
#
_cell.length_a   1.000
_cell.length_b   1.000
_cell.length_c   1.000
_cell.angle_alpha   90.00
_cell.angle_beta   90.00
_cell.angle_gamma   90.00
#
_symmetry.space_group_name_H-M   'P 1'
#
loop_
_entity.id
_entity.type
_entity.pdbx_description
1 polymer ?
#
loop_
_entity_poly.entity_id
_entity_poly.type
_entity_poly.pdbx_seq_one_letter_code
_entity_poly.pdbx_strand_id
1 'polypeptide(L)' 'VDPERMFYDSTISAHHHYYNTDTGQLTDIPLEDLSIEEIPRLPDNTEIEDLQVIIKVKNKASTPTSV' A
#
# COMPACT_ATOMS: atom_id res chain seq x y z
N VAL A 1 1.37 -4.92 -8.22
CA VAL A 1 1.42 -6.03 -7.26
C VAL A 1 2.41 -7.05 -7.81
N ASP A 2 3.23 -7.68 -6.97
CA ASP A 2 4.19 -8.70 -7.44
C ASP A 2 3.41 -9.86 -8.11
N PRO A 3 3.59 -10.14 -9.41
CA PRO A 3 2.78 -11.12 -10.12
C PRO A 3 2.97 -12.56 -9.59
N GLU A 4 4.04 -12.82 -8.85
CA GLU A 4 4.34 -14.16 -8.31
C GLU A 4 3.64 -14.47 -6.97
N ARG A 5 2.93 -13.51 -6.36
CA ARG A 5 2.21 -13.73 -5.10
C ARG A 5 0.75 -13.30 -5.18
N MET A 6 -0.13 -14.30 -5.11
CA MET A 6 -1.57 -14.10 -4.98
C MET A 6 -1.91 -13.88 -3.50
N PHE A 7 -2.45 -12.70 -3.19
CA PHE A 7 -3.00 -12.38 -1.87
C PHE A 7 -4.51 -12.50 -1.93
N TYR A 8 -5.08 -13.24 -0.97
CA TYR A 8 -6.53 -13.35 -0.80
C TYR A 8 -6.94 -12.49 0.38
N ASP A 9 -7.71 -11.46 0.09
CA ASP A 9 -8.23 -10.51 1.07
C ASP A 9 -9.67 -10.90 1.43
N SER A 10 -9.90 -11.27 2.68
CA SER A 10 -11.23 -11.66 3.18
C SER A 10 -12.07 -10.47 3.62
N THR A 11 -11.51 -9.27 3.63
CA THR A 11 -12.16 -8.07 4.18
C THR A 11 -12.96 -7.38 3.07
N ILE A 12 -14.27 -7.31 3.28
CA ILE A 12 -15.22 -6.73 2.30
C ILE A 12 -15.40 -5.22 2.44
N SER A 13 -14.90 -4.61 3.52
CA SER A 13 -14.87 -3.16 3.69
C SER A 13 -13.71 -2.55 2.93
N ALA A 14 -13.84 -1.31 2.46
CA ALA A 14 -12.72 -0.58 1.86
C ALA A 14 -11.57 -0.48 2.88
N HIS A 15 -10.37 -0.88 2.49
CA HIS A 15 -9.16 -0.77 3.29
C HIS A 15 -7.94 -0.82 2.38
N HIS A 16 -6.78 -0.43 2.90
CA HIS A 16 -5.51 -0.42 2.18
C HIS A 16 -4.49 -1.31 2.88
N HIS A 17 -3.40 -1.65 2.19
CA HIS A 17 -2.37 -2.55 2.72
C HIS A 17 -0.97 -1.93 2.61
N TYR A 18 -0.18 -2.10 3.67
CA TYR A 18 1.28 -2.10 3.56
C TYR A 18 1.74 -3.45 3.00
N TYR A 19 2.65 -3.43 2.03
CA TYR A 19 3.36 -4.62 1.57
C TYR A 19 4.83 -4.54 2.02
N ASN A 20 5.23 -5.43 2.94
CA ASN A 20 6.63 -5.54 3.35
C ASN A 20 7.40 -6.38 2.33
N THR A 21 8.33 -5.76 1.59
CA THR A 21 9.10 -6.44 0.54
C THR A 21 10.10 -7.45 1.08
N ASP A 22 10.52 -7.33 2.34
CA ASP A 22 11.49 -8.24 2.95
C ASP A 22 10.82 -9.52 3.47
N THR A 23 9.60 -9.41 3.98
CA THR A 23 8.86 -10.56 4.56
C THR A 23 7.78 -11.12 3.64
N GLY A 24 7.33 -10.34 2.66
CA GLY A 24 6.20 -10.68 1.79
C GLY A 24 4.83 -10.56 2.45
N GLN A 25 4.73 -9.95 3.62
CA GLN A 25 3.49 -9.83 4.38
C GLN A 25 2.70 -8.57 4.01
N LEU A 26 1.37 -8.69 4.09
CA LEU A 26 0.46 -7.55 4.07
C LEU A 26 0.09 -7.15 5.49
N THR A 27 -0.17 -5.86 5.68
CA THR A 27 -0.68 -5.32 6.93
C THR A 27 -1.70 -4.24 6.63
N ASP A 28 -2.89 -4.39 7.19
CA ASP A 28 -4.00 -3.46 6.97
C ASP A 28 -3.66 -2.04 7.43
N ILE A 29 -4.15 -1.07 6.67
CA ILE A 29 -4.11 0.35 6.98
C ILE A 29 -5.53 0.76 7.37
N PRO A 30 -5.74 1.30 8.59
CA PRO A 30 -7.01 1.88 8.96
C PRO A 30 -7.41 2.99 7.99
N LEU A 31 -8.68 3.02 7.56
CA LEU A 31 -9.21 4.04 6.64
C LEU A 31 -8.96 5.48 7.13
N GLU A 32 -9.03 5.70 8.44
CA GLU A 32 -8.81 7.00 9.08
C GLU A 32 -7.36 7.48 9.03
N ASP A 33 -6.41 6.57 8.81
CA ASP A 33 -4.98 6.87 8.75
C ASP A 33 -4.52 7.22 7.34
N LEU A 34 -5.39 7.15 6.34
CA LEU A 34 -5.07 7.47 4.95
C LEU A 34 -5.99 8.57 4.39
N SER A 35 -5.39 9.74 4.15
CA SER A 35 -6.01 10.80 3.38
C SER A 35 -5.23 11.01 2.08
N ILE A 36 -5.92 10.96 0.94
CA ILE A 36 -5.38 11.37 -0.36
C ILE A 36 -5.84 12.80 -0.58
N GLU A 37 -4.97 13.77 -0.29
CA GLU A 37 -5.33 15.19 -0.35
C GLU A 37 -5.46 15.71 -1.79
N GLU A 38 -4.69 15.16 -2.72
CA GLU A 38 -4.69 15.59 -4.11
C GLU A 38 -4.52 14.40 -5.06
N ILE A 39 -5.40 14.34 -6.06
CA ILE A 39 -5.25 13.44 -7.20
C ILE A 39 -4.63 14.25 -8.35
N PRO A 40 -3.54 13.79 -8.98
CA PRO A 40 -2.94 14.48 -10.12
C PRO A 40 -3.95 14.73 -11.23
N ARG A 41 -3.71 15.79 -12.03
CA ARG A 41 -4.56 16.08 -13.19
C ARG A 41 -4.63 14.86 -14.11
N LEU A 42 -5.86 14.42 -14.40
CA LEU A 42 -6.11 13.33 -15.33
C LEU A 42 -5.77 13.76 -16.77
N PRO A 43 -5.31 12.84 -17.63
CA PRO A 43 -5.19 13.07 -19.06
C PRO A 43 -6.52 13.55 -19.69
N ASP A 44 -6.43 14.29 -20.80
CA ASP A 44 -7.64 14.78 -21.48
C ASP A 44 -8.53 13.62 -21.95
N ASN A 45 -9.85 13.79 -21.80
CA ASN A 45 -10.88 12.79 -22.12
C ASN A 45 -10.76 11.47 -21.33
N THR A 46 -10.29 11.53 -20.08
CA THR A 46 -10.26 10.37 -19.17
C THR A 46 -11.04 10.65 -17.88
N GLU A 47 -11.56 9.58 -17.27
CA GLU A 47 -12.18 9.57 -15.95
C GLU A 47 -11.54 8.47 -15.08
N ILE A 48 -11.68 8.57 -13.76
CA ILE A 48 -11.18 7.56 -12.84
C ILE A 48 -12.17 6.40 -12.80
N GLU A 49 -11.75 5.23 -13.27
CA GLU A 49 -12.51 3.98 -13.12
C GLU A 49 -12.21 3.29 -11.77
N ASP A 50 -10.93 3.27 -11.36
CA ASP A 50 -10.48 2.71 -10.07
C ASP A 50 -9.19 3.42 -9.61
N LEU A 51 -8.97 3.50 -8.29
CA LEU A 51 -7.77 4.06 -7.67
C LEU A 51 -7.26 3.13 -6.55
N GLN A 52 -6.20 2.40 -6.83
CA GLN A 52 -5.54 1.53 -5.85
C GLN A 52 -4.23 2.15 -5.37
N VAL A 53 -4.07 2.27 -4.04
CA VAL A 53 -2.82 2.68 -3.39
C VAL A 53 -2.11 1.43 -2.86
N ILE A 54 -0.81 1.29 -3.18
CA ILE A 54 0.06 0.26 -2.62
C ILE A 54 1.22 0.94 -1.93
N ILE A 55 1.35 0.76 -0.62
CA ILE A 55 2.49 1.29 0.14
C ILE A 55 3.50 0.16 0.35
N LYS A 56 4.64 0.23 -0.35
CA LYS A 56 5.74 -0.72 -0.16
C LYS A 56 6.66 -0.26 0.95
N VAL A 57 6.88 -1.13 1.93
CA VAL A 57 7.80 -0.90 3.05
C VAL A 57 8.89 -1.96 3.07
N LYS A 58 10.00 -1.65 3.72
CA LYS A 58 11.07 -2.59 4.02
C LYS A 58 11.51 -2.40 5.47
N ASN A 59 12.10 -3.44 6.06
CA ASN A 59 12.61 -3.36 7.41
C ASN A 59 13.75 -2.33 7.47
N LYS A 60 13.75 -1.52 8.53
CA LYS A 60 14.89 -0.62 8.78
C LYS A 60 16.13 -1.49 9.03
N ALA A 61 17.26 -1.08 8.45
CA ALA A 61 18.54 -1.65 8.86
C ALA A 61 18.72 -1.38 10.36
N SER A 62 18.97 -2.43 11.15
CA SER A 62 19.31 -2.26 12.56
C SER A 62 20.56 -1.38 12.62
N THR A 63 20.41 -0.18 13.17
CA THR A 63 21.59 0.61 13.51
C THR A 63 22.27 -0.13 14.65
N PRO A 64 23.54 -0.55 14.54
CA PRO A 64 24.23 -1.17 15.65
C PRO A 64 24.27 -0.13 16.78
N THR A 65 23.57 -0.42 17.89
CA THR A 65 23.68 0.36 19.11
C THR A 65 25.16 0.44 19.47
N SER A 66 25.73 1.65 19.41
CA SER A 66 27.09 1.87 19.87
C SER A 66 27.12 1.62 21.38
N VAL A 67 27.90 0.60 21.77
CA VAL A 67 28.24 0.30 23.17
C VAL A 67 29.31 1.24 23.69
#